data_AF-I6T8A1-F1
#
_entry.id   AF-I6T8A1-F1
#
_cell.length_a   1.000
_cell.length_b   1.000
_cell.length_c   1.000
_cell.angle_alpha   90.00
_cell.angle_beta   90.00
_cell.angle_gamma   90.00
#
_symmetry.space_group_name_H-M   'P 1'
#
loop_
_entity.id
_entity.type
_entity.pdbx_description
1 polymer ?
#
loop_
_entity_poly.entity_id
_entity_poly.type
_entity_poly.pdbx_seq_one_letter_code
_entity_poly.pdbx_strand_id
1 'polypeptide(L)'
;MTVNAAQQVTVSDSTVRNAVEAVNNLFTDNTYTTLSPNTTTETIKEARTLILKAAGKCDIVHLSNLCKKAESLLLESTNSVDSAVQNAVEAVNNLFTDNTYTTLSPNTTTETIKEARTLILKAVGKCDIVHLSNLCKKAEKLLLESTNSVDSAVQNAVEAVNNLFTDNTYTTLSPNTTTETIKEARTLILKAVGKCDIVHLSNLCKKAESLLALSVHL
;
A
#
# COMPACT_ATOMS: atom_id res chain seq x y z
N MET A 1 37.69 60.44 7.34
CA MET A 1 36.33 60.36 7.89
C MET A 1 35.39 60.34 6.69
N THR A 2 35.15 59.25 5.96
CA THR A 2 34.64 57.92 6.31
C THR A 2 33.42 57.96 7.23
N VAL A 3 32.24 58.07 6.61
CA VAL A 3 30.97 57.56 7.13
C VAL A 3 30.19 56.88 5.99
N ASN A 4 30.21 55.56 6.06
CA ASN A 4 29.24 54.54 5.63
C ASN A 4 28.43 54.73 4.34
N ALA A 5 28.94 54.13 3.27
CA ALA A 5 28.16 53.62 2.15
C ALA A 5 27.40 52.35 2.56
N ALA A 6 26.27 52.48 3.26
CA ALA A 6 25.42 51.33 3.55
C ALA A 6 23.93 51.67 3.80
N GLN A 7 23.36 52.70 3.18
CA GLN A 7 21.89 52.89 3.24
C GLN A 7 21.39 53.85 2.17
N GLN A 8 21.41 53.43 0.91
CA GLN A 8 20.54 53.96 -0.13
C GLN A 8 20.54 52.99 -1.32
N VAL A 9 19.86 51.84 -1.17
CA VAL A 9 19.43 51.08 -2.35
C VAL A 9 18.02 51.58 -2.67
N THR A 10 18.00 52.63 -3.46
CA THR A 10 16.86 53.23 -4.14
C THR A 10 15.97 52.17 -4.80
N VAL A 11 14.66 52.38 -4.67
CA VAL A 11 13.53 51.64 -5.25
C VAL A 11 13.48 51.78 -6.80
N SER A 12 14.60 51.63 -7.49
CA SER A 12 14.75 52.03 -8.90
C SER A 12 15.37 50.96 -9.79
N ASP A 13 15.30 49.68 -9.40
CA ASP A 13 15.67 48.59 -10.30
C ASP A 13 14.38 47.92 -10.80
N SER A 14 14.02 48.22 -12.05
CA SER A 14 12.84 47.64 -12.70
C SER A 14 12.85 46.12 -12.67
N THR A 15 14.02 45.50 -12.64
CA THR A 15 14.20 44.05 -12.52
C THR A 15 13.74 43.54 -11.15
N VAL A 16 14.06 44.26 -10.06
CA VAL A 16 13.61 43.91 -8.70
C VAL A 16 12.10 44.10 -8.58
N ARG A 17 11.57 45.23 -9.06
CA ARG A 17 10.12 45.50 -9.03
C ARG A 17 9.33 44.44 -9.79
N ASN A 18 9.77 44.08 -11.00
CA ASN A 18 9.10 43.06 -11.81
C ASN A 18 9.15 41.68 -11.15
N ALA A 19 10.24 41.32 -10.48
CA ALA A 19 10.33 40.05 -9.75
C ALA A 19 9.37 39.99 -8.55
N VAL A 20 9.30 41.07 -7.76
CA VAL A 20 8.39 41.16 -6.60
C VAL A 20 6.93 41.13 -7.05
N GLU A 21 6.59 41.91 -8.08
CA GLU A 21 5.23 41.97 -8.62
C GLU A 21 4.80 40.61 -9.20
N ALA A 22 5.67 39.93 -9.95
CA ALA A 22 5.39 38.61 -10.48
C ALA A 22 5.13 37.57 -9.38
N VAL A 23 5.90 37.59 -8.29
CA VAL A 23 5.69 36.69 -7.13
C VAL A 23 4.41 37.02 -6.39
N ASN A 24 4.13 38.30 -6.14
CA ASN A 24 2.90 38.72 -5.47
C ASN A 24 1.65 38.33 -6.28
N ASN A 25 1.71 38.43 -7.61
CA ASN A 25 0.61 38.06 -8.50
C ASN A 25 0.28 36.55 -8.51
N LEU A 26 1.15 35.69 -7.97
CA LEU A 26 0.85 34.27 -7.75
C LEU A 26 -0.17 34.06 -6.61
N PHE A 27 -0.43 35.07 -5.79
CA PHE A 27 -1.27 34.96 -4.59
C PHE A 27 -2.39 36.02 -4.61
N THR A 28 -3.51 35.72 -3.96
CA THR A 28 -4.59 36.70 -3.78
C THR A 28 -4.39 37.58 -2.56
N ASP A 29 -3.48 37.18 -1.67
CA ASP A 29 -3.27 37.79 -0.37
C ASP A 29 -1.77 38.02 -0.08
N ASN A 30 -1.47 39.02 0.76
CA ASN A 30 -0.10 39.38 1.16
C ASN A 30 0.48 38.43 2.25
N THR A 31 -0.29 37.45 2.70
CA THR A 31 0.17 36.40 3.63
C THR A 31 0.66 35.15 2.88
N TYR A 32 0.53 35.15 1.54
CA TYR A 32 0.93 34.10 0.63
C TYR A 32 0.31 32.75 0.98
N THR A 33 -0.96 32.74 1.39
CA THR A 33 -1.66 31.51 1.80
C THR A 33 -2.59 30.97 0.73
N THR A 34 -3.11 31.83 -0.16
CA THR A 34 -4.06 31.46 -1.20
C THR A 34 -3.53 31.86 -2.57
N LEU A 35 -3.61 30.93 -3.54
CA LEU A 35 -3.19 31.20 -4.91
C LEU A 35 -4.18 32.09 -5.66
N SER A 36 -3.64 32.96 -6.52
CA SER A 36 -4.44 33.68 -7.53
C SER A 36 -5.07 32.68 -8.52
N PRO A 37 -6.33 32.85 -8.95
CA PRO A 37 -6.99 31.96 -9.91
C PRO A 37 -6.25 31.77 -11.24
N ASN A 38 -5.39 32.73 -11.61
CA ASN A 38 -4.59 32.68 -12.83
C ASN A 38 -3.22 32.00 -12.64
N THR A 39 -2.93 31.51 -11.43
CA THR A 39 -1.65 30.88 -11.12
C THR A 39 -1.57 29.49 -11.72
N THR A 40 -0.56 29.28 -12.56
CA THR A 40 -0.23 28.02 -13.22
C THR A 40 1.26 27.74 -13.11
N THR A 41 1.67 26.51 -13.45
CA THR A 41 3.10 26.13 -13.48
C THR A 41 3.93 27.07 -14.36
N GLU A 42 3.37 27.56 -15.48
CA GLU A 42 4.09 28.47 -16.36
C GLU A 42 4.26 29.87 -15.74
N THR A 43 3.22 30.41 -15.10
CA THR A 43 3.34 31.71 -14.40
C THR A 43 4.33 31.67 -13.23
N ILE A 44 4.44 30.53 -12.53
CA ILE A 44 5.43 30.36 -11.46
C ILE A 44 6.86 30.29 -12.05
N LYS A 45 7.02 29.64 -13.20
CA LYS A 45 8.30 29.57 -13.93
C LYS A 45 8.73 30.94 -14.48
N GLU A 46 7.80 31.75 -14.95
CA GLU A 46 8.06 33.14 -15.33
C GLU A 46 8.53 33.98 -14.13
N ALA A 47 7.86 33.86 -12.98
CA ALA A 47 8.27 34.53 -11.75
C ALA A 47 9.70 34.13 -11.32
N ARG A 48 10.03 32.82 -11.37
CA ARG A 48 11.40 32.32 -11.13
C ARG A 48 12.43 32.91 -12.09
N THR A 49 12.07 33.04 -13.36
CA THR A 49 12.95 33.64 -14.38
C THR A 49 13.23 35.11 -14.07
N LEU A 50 12.23 35.86 -13.59
CA LEU A 50 12.38 37.26 -13.19
C LEU A 50 13.21 37.39 -11.90
N ILE A 51 13.04 36.50 -10.92
CA ILE A 51 13.88 36.43 -9.71
C ILE A 51 15.35 36.23 -10.07
N LEU A 52 15.66 35.31 -11.01
CA LEU A 52 17.03 35.09 -11.48
C LEU A 52 17.64 36.32 -12.14
N LYS A 53 16.86 37.09 -12.90
CA LYS A 53 17.31 38.37 -13.48
C LYS A 53 17.57 39.45 -12.41
N ALA A 54 16.92 39.34 -11.25
CA ALA A 54 17.10 40.23 -10.10
C ALA A 54 18.16 39.73 -9.08
N ALA A 55 18.89 38.65 -9.40
CA ALA A 55 19.90 38.09 -8.51
C ALA A 55 20.97 39.11 -8.09
N GLY A 56 21.29 39.12 -6.80
CA GLY A 56 22.25 40.06 -6.20
C GLY A 56 21.68 41.46 -5.89
N LYS A 57 20.40 41.71 -6.18
CA LYS A 57 19.75 43.03 -6.00
C LYS A 57 18.57 43.02 -5.04
N CYS A 58 18.08 41.85 -4.65
CA CYS A 58 17.00 41.66 -3.69
C CYS A 58 17.14 40.33 -2.94
N ASP A 59 16.24 40.09 -1.99
CA ASP A 59 16.15 38.80 -1.28
C ASP A 59 15.54 37.72 -2.20
N ILE A 60 16.39 37.19 -3.08
CA ILE A 60 16.02 36.10 -3.98
C ILE A 60 15.67 34.80 -3.25
N VAL A 61 16.15 34.62 -2.01
CA VAL A 61 15.87 33.42 -1.20
C VAL A 61 14.42 33.45 -0.75
N HIS A 62 13.96 34.59 -0.22
CA HIS A 62 12.57 34.79 0.16
C HIS A 62 11.62 34.61 -1.02
N LEU A 63 11.89 35.30 -2.15
CA LEU A 63 11.05 35.20 -3.35
C LEU A 63 11.02 33.78 -3.95
N SER A 64 12.16 33.08 -3.96
CA SER A 64 12.22 31.68 -4.42
C SER A 64 11.45 30.74 -3.51
N ASN A 65 11.43 30.99 -2.19
CA ASN A 65 10.64 30.21 -1.24
C ASN A 65 9.14 30.45 -1.42
N LEU A 66 8.73 31.67 -1.77
CA LEU A 66 7.34 31.96 -2.12
C LEU A 66 6.93 31.24 -3.42
N CYS A 67 7.79 31.19 -4.45
CA CYS A 67 7.51 30.36 -5.63
C CYS A 67 7.37 28.87 -5.29
N LYS A 68 8.20 28.32 -4.39
CA LYS A 68 8.06 26.94 -3.90
C LYS A 68 6.75 26.73 -3.13
N LYS A 69 6.33 27.72 -2.35
CA LYS A 69 5.04 27.70 -1.66
C LYS A 69 3.88 27.73 -2.66
N ALA A 70 3.98 28.56 -3.70
CA ALA A 70 3.01 28.58 -4.78
C ALA A 70 2.97 27.25 -5.54
N GLU A 71 4.11 26.60 -5.80
CA GLU A 71 4.17 25.25 -6.37
C GLU A 71 3.47 24.22 -5.46
N SER A 72 3.69 24.31 -4.14
CA SER A 72 3.09 23.40 -3.17
C SER A 72 1.58 23.61 -3.05
N LEU A 73 1.12 24.86 -3.00
CA LEU A 73 -0.30 25.21 -3.01
C LEU A 73 -0.95 24.92 -4.36
N LEU A 74 -0.21 25.03 -5.47
CA LEU A 74 -0.73 24.71 -6.79
C LEU A 74 -0.88 23.21 -6.91
N LEU A 75 0.11 22.45 -6.43
CA LEU A 75 0.01 21.01 -6.24
C LEU A 75 -1.16 20.65 -5.33
N GLU A 76 -1.37 21.35 -4.22
CA GLU A 76 -2.50 21.11 -3.30
C GLU A 76 -3.86 21.47 -3.91
N SER A 77 -3.95 22.56 -4.67
CA SER A 77 -5.16 23.01 -5.39
C SER A 77 -5.46 22.14 -6.62
N THR A 78 -4.44 21.57 -7.25
CA THR A 78 -4.54 20.54 -8.30
C THR A 78 -4.66 19.14 -7.70
N ASN A 79 -4.38 18.97 -6.40
CA ASN A 79 -4.77 17.83 -5.57
C ASN A 79 -6.24 17.94 -5.11
N SER A 80 -7.13 18.47 -5.96
CA SER A 80 -8.28 17.63 -6.31
C SER A 80 -7.69 16.42 -7.03
N VAL A 81 -7.17 15.45 -6.29
CA VAL A 81 -6.61 14.22 -6.84
C VAL A 81 -7.62 13.74 -7.88
N ASP A 82 -7.21 13.66 -9.15
CA ASP A 82 -8.06 13.13 -10.21
C ASP A 82 -8.71 11.87 -9.64
N SER A 83 -10.04 11.83 -9.58
CA SER A 83 -10.72 10.80 -8.80
C SER A 83 -10.27 9.40 -9.21
N ALA A 84 -9.79 9.22 -10.45
CA ALA A 84 -9.14 7.98 -10.88
C ALA A 84 -7.84 7.66 -10.12
N VAL A 85 -6.96 8.64 -9.87
CA VAL A 85 -5.72 8.47 -9.08
C VAL A 85 -6.05 8.15 -7.63
N GLN A 86 -6.97 8.88 -7.00
CA GLN A 86 -7.36 8.62 -5.60
C GLN A 86 -7.96 7.22 -5.46
N ASN A 87 -8.91 6.89 -6.33
CA ASN A 87 -9.56 5.57 -6.33
C ASN A 87 -8.53 4.45 -6.59
N ALA A 88 -7.54 4.67 -7.46
CA ALA A 88 -6.49 3.69 -7.72
C ALA A 88 -5.58 3.48 -6.50
N VAL A 89 -5.14 4.56 -5.85
CA VAL A 89 -4.28 4.48 -4.65
C VAL A 89 -5.03 3.84 -3.48
N GLU A 90 -6.26 4.27 -3.24
CA GLU A 90 -7.11 3.73 -2.17
C GLU A 90 -7.41 2.25 -2.40
N ALA A 91 -7.80 1.86 -3.62
CA ALA A 91 -8.06 0.46 -3.95
C ALA A 91 -6.81 -0.42 -3.76
N VAL A 92 -5.62 0.06 -4.15
CA VAL A 92 -4.36 -0.69 -3.93
C VAL A 92 -4.00 -0.77 -2.45
N ASN A 93 -4.13 0.33 -1.70
CA ASN A 93 -3.86 0.32 -0.26
C ASN A 93 -4.80 -0.62 0.49
N ASN A 94 -6.08 -0.68 0.10
CA ASN A 94 -7.09 -1.56 0.71
C ASN A 94 -6.82 -3.06 0.50
N LEU A 95 -5.93 -3.43 -0.44
CA LEU A 95 -5.45 -4.82 -0.58
C LEU A 95 -4.53 -5.23 0.58
N PHE A 96 -4.06 -4.29 1.41
CA PHE A 96 -3.10 -4.54 2.46
C PHE A 96 -3.59 -4.00 3.81
N THR A 97 -3.10 -4.58 4.90
CA THR A 97 -3.38 -4.09 6.26
C THR A 97 -2.32 -3.13 6.77
N ASP A 98 -1.20 -3.03 6.06
CA ASP A 98 -0.03 -2.27 6.46
C ASP A 98 0.53 -1.44 5.29
N ASN A 99 1.16 -0.30 5.63
CA ASN A 99 1.75 0.62 4.65
C ASN A 99 3.10 0.14 4.09
N THR A 100 3.60 -1.02 4.54
CA THR A 100 4.80 -1.68 3.99
C THR A 100 4.44 -2.73 2.92
N TYR A 101 3.14 -2.92 2.68
CA TYR A 101 2.56 -3.82 1.71
C TYR A 101 3.04 -5.27 1.88
N THR A 102 3.18 -5.72 3.13
CA THR A 102 3.68 -7.08 3.45
C THR A 102 2.56 -8.06 3.77
N THR A 103 1.45 -7.57 4.29
CA THR A 103 0.33 -8.40 4.75
C THR A 103 -0.94 -8.01 4.02
N LEU A 104 -1.61 -9.00 3.42
CA LEU A 104 -2.89 -8.78 2.75
C LEU A 104 -4.01 -8.44 3.74
N SER A 105 -4.96 -7.61 3.29
CA SER A 105 -6.22 -7.43 4.00
C SER A 105 -7.06 -8.71 3.94
N PRO A 106 -7.81 -9.09 5.00
CA PRO A 106 -8.66 -10.29 5.02
C PRO A 106 -9.69 -10.35 3.89
N ASN A 107 -10.08 -9.18 3.35
CA ASN A 107 -11.05 -9.06 2.26
C ASN A 107 -10.40 -9.11 0.87
N THR A 108 -9.08 -9.29 0.79
CA THR A 108 -8.35 -9.32 -0.48
C THR A 108 -8.59 -10.64 -1.19
N THR A 109 -9.18 -10.54 -2.38
CA THR A 109 -9.43 -11.66 -3.30
C THR A 109 -8.90 -11.35 -4.69
N THR A 110 -8.85 -12.35 -5.56
CA THR A 110 -8.49 -12.18 -6.97
C THR A 110 -9.34 -11.12 -7.66
N GLU A 111 -10.63 -11.00 -7.31
CA GLU A 111 -11.53 -10.01 -7.90
C GLU A 111 -11.21 -8.59 -7.41
N THR A 112 -10.95 -8.40 -6.11
CA THR A 112 -10.56 -7.08 -5.58
C THR A 112 -9.23 -6.57 -6.18
N ILE A 113 -8.29 -7.48 -6.44
CA ILE A 113 -7.01 -7.14 -7.08
C ILE A 113 -7.24 -6.71 -8.55
N LYS A 114 -8.15 -7.40 -9.26
CA LYS A 114 -8.53 -7.06 -10.62
C LYS A 114 -9.27 -5.72 -10.71
N GLU A 115 -10.11 -5.41 -9.73
CA GLU A 115 -10.77 -4.12 -9.60
C GLU A 115 -9.74 -2.99 -9.38
N ALA A 116 -8.79 -3.17 -8.47
CA ALA A 116 -7.70 -2.22 -8.26
C ALA A 116 -6.89 -1.97 -9.55
N ARG A 117 -6.58 -3.03 -10.32
CA ARG A 117 -5.94 -2.90 -11.65
C ARG A 117 -6.77 -2.11 -12.64
N THR A 118 -8.08 -2.30 -12.65
CA THR A 118 -9.00 -1.55 -13.52
C THR A 118 -8.99 -0.06 -13.18
N LEU A 119 -8.92 0.28 -11.89
CA LEU A 119 -8.80 1.66 -11.44
C LEU A 119 -7.44 2.28 -11.77
N ILE A 120 -6.34 1.52 -11.64
CA ILE A 120 -5.00 1.97 -12.09
C ILE A 120 -4.99 2.33 -13.58
N LEU A 121 -5.67 1.54 -14.43
CA LEU A 121 -5.77 1.82 -15.86
C LEU A 121 -6.51 3.12 -16.16
N LYS A 122 -7.47 3.53 -15.32
CA LYS A 122 -8.15 4.83 -15.44
C LYS A 122 -7.26 6.01 -15.02
N ALA A 123 -6.17 5.74 -14.30
CA ALA A 123 -5.21 6.72 -13.79
C ALA A 123 -3.93 6.85 -14.65
N VAL A 124 -3.88 6.19 -15.83
CA VAL A 124 -2.70 6.23 -16.72
C VAL A 124 -2.35 7.66 -17.12
N GLY A 125 -1.06 7.99 -17.00
CA GLY A 125 -0.52 9.33 -17.31
C GLY A 125 -0.74 10.37 -16.22
N LYS A 126 -1.36 10.00 -15.10
CA LYS A 126 -1.71 10.91 -13.99
C LYS A 126 -0.99 10.60 -12.68
N CYS A 127 -0.44 9.39 -12.54
CA CYS A 127 0.36 8.98 -11.38
C CYS A 127 1.37 7.88 -11.76
N ASP A 128 2.17 7.44 -10.79
CA ASP A 128 3.06 6.28 -10.95
C ASP A 128 2.26 4.96 -10.96
N ILE A 129 1.65 4.66 -12.11
CA ILE A 129 0.92 3.41 -12.33
C ILE A 129 1.82 2.18 -12.28
N VAL A 130 3.14 2.33 -12.47
CA VAL A 130 4.10 1.22 -12.44
C VAL A 130 4.25 0.73 -11.00
N HIS A 131 4.42 1.65 -10.07
CA HIS A 131 4.46 1.34 -8.65
C HIS A 131 3.17 0.64 -8.18
N LEU A 132 2.00 1.21 -8.49
CA LEU A 132 0.70 0.64 -8.12
C LEU A 132 0.48 -0.76 -8.75
N SER A 133 0.85 -0.93 -10.02
CA SER A 133 0.75 -2.23 -10.70
C SER A 133 1.67 -3.29 -10.08
N ASN A 134 2.86 -2.89 -9.62
CA ASN A 134 3.78 -3.79 -8.91
C ASN A 134 3.24 -4.19 -7.54
N LEU A 135 2.56 -3.28 -6.83
CA LEU A 135 1.86 -3.63 -5.59
C LEU A 135 0.73 -4.63 -5.84
N CYS A 136 -0.06 -4.48 -6.91
CA CYS A 136 -1.04 -5.51 -7.28
C CYS A 136 -0.40 -6.87 -7.58
N LYS A 137 0.74 -6.92 -8.29
CA LYS A 137 1.49 -8.16 -8.51
C LYS A 137 1.99 -8.78 -7.19
N LYS A 138 2.43 -7.94 -6.25
CA LYS A 138 2.83 -8.38 -4.91
C LYS A 138 1.63 -8.96 -4.16
N ALA A 139 0.46 -8.32 -4.25
CA ALA A 139 -0.77 -8.82 -3.67
C ALA A 139 -1.17 -10.17 -4.26
N GLU A 140 -1.07 -10.36 -5.58
CA GLU A 140 -1.32 -11.66 -6.22
C GLU A 140 -0.36 -12.74 -5.72
N LYS A 141 0.93 -12.40 -5.59
CA LYS A 141 1.94 -13.32 -5.06
C LYS A 141 1.64 -13.70 -3.62
N LEU A 142 1.34 -12.72 -2.76
CA LEU A 142 0.97 -12.98 -1.37
C LEU A 142 -0.35 -13.75 -1.25
N LEU A 143 -1.31 -13.50 -2.14
CA LEU A 143 -2.60 -14.20 -2.15
C LEU A 143 -2.38 -15.65 -2.57
N LEU A 144 -1.58 -15.88 -3.61
CA LEU A 144 -1.14 -17.20 -4.04
C LEU A 144 -0.32 -17.92 -2.96
N GLU A 145 0.57 -17.21 -2.27
CA GLU A 145 1.31 -17.75 -1.13
C GLU A 145 0.37 -18.09 0.01
N SER A 146 -0.63 -17.26 0.32
CA SER A 146 -1.62 -17.51 1.37
C SER A 146 -2.55 -18.68 1.06
N THR A 147 -2.97 -18.84 -0.20
CA THR A 147 -3.78 -19.99 -0.66
C THR A 147 -2.93 -21.26 -0.78
N ASN A 148 -1.62 -21.12 -1.03
CA ASN A 148 -0.65 -22.23 -0.94
C ASN A 148 -0.11 -22.45 0.48
N SER A 149 -0.41 -21.57 1.45
CA SER A 149 0.12 -21.60 2.83
C SER A 149 -0.76 -22.42 3.78
N VAL A 150 -1.77 -23.11 3.28
CA VAL A 150 -2.05 -24.44 3.80
C VAL A 150 -1.33 -25.39 2.86
N ASP A 151 -0.13 -25.82 3.23
CA ASP A 151 0.56 -26.86 2.49
C ASP A 151 -0.44 -28.00 2.30
N SER A 152 -0.77 -28.34 1.05
CA SER A 152 -1.86 -29.27 0.78
C SER A 152 -1.65 -30.61 1.48
N ALA A 153 -0.40 -31.00 1.80
CA ALA A 153 -0.14 -32.17 2.63
C ALA A 153 -0.57 -31.95 4.09
N VAL A 154 -0.37 -30.76 4.66
CA VAL A 154 -0.88 -30.40 6.00
C VAL A 154 -2.41 -30.37 6.03
N GLN A 155 -3.04 -29.75 5.03
CA GLN A 155 -4.51 -29.71 4.96
C GLN A 155 -5.10 -31.11 4.84
N ASN A 156 -4.58 -31.90 3.90
CA ASN A 156 -5.02 -33.27 3.69
C ASN A 156 -4.79 -34.14 4.93
N ALA A 157 -3.68 -33.95 5.65
CA ALA A 157 -3.41 -34.67 6.88
C ALA A 157 -4.38 -34.29 8.01
N VAL A 158 -4.65 -33.00 8.21
CA VAL A 158 -5.58 -32.52 9.23
C VAL A 158 -7.01 -32.95 8.91
N GLU A 159 -7.45 -32.80 7.66
CA GLU A 159 -8.78 -33.21 7.23
C GLU A 159 -8.98 -34.72 7.35
N ALA A 160 -8.00 -35.52 6.90
CA ALA A 160 -8.06 -36.97 7.05
C ALA A 160 -8.14 -37.42 8.52
N VAL A 161 -7.40 -36.76 9.42
CA VAL A 161 -7.47 -37.06 10.87
C VAL A 161 -8.80 -36.63 11.46
N ASN A 162 -9.30 -35.44 11.13
CA ASN A 162 -10.60 -34.96 11.61
C ASN A 162 -11.75 -35.88 11.14
N ASN A 163 -11.69 -36.37 9.91
CA ASN A 163 -12.70 -37.27 9.35
C ASN A 163 -12.77 -38.65 10.04
N LEU A 164 -11.78 -39.02 10.85
CA LEU A 164 -11.84 -40.22 11.70
C LEU A 164 -12.81 -40.05 12.88
N PHE A 165 -13.25 -38.82 13.18
CA PHE A 165 -14.07 -38.52 14.35
C PHE A 165 -15.36 -37.80 13.95
N THR A 166 -16.37 -37.87 14.81
CA THR A 166 -17.64 -37.15 14.58
C THR A 166 -17.56 -35.67 14.91
N ASP A 167 -16.56 -35.27 15.72
CA ASP A 167 -16.40 -33.92 16.23
C ASP A 167 -14.94 -33.61 16.62
N ASN A 168 -14.70 -32.36 16.98
CA ASN A 168 -13.38 -31.82 17.32
C ASN A 168 -12.92 -32.16 18.75
N THR A 169 -13.69 -32.93 19.53
CA THR A 169 -13.27 -33.44 20.84
C THR A 169 -12.51 -34.77 20.73
N TYR A 170 -12.57 -35.39 19.54
CA TYR A 170 -11.86 -36.61 19.20
C TYR A 170 -12.15 -37.79 20.14
N THR A 171 -13.37 -37.86 20.72
CA THR A 171 -13.77 -38.93 21.65
C THR A 171 -14.59 -40.04 20.98
N THR A 172 -15.22 -39.73 19.85
CA THR A 172 -16.16 -40.63 19.16
C THR A 172 -15.74 -40.77 17.71
N LEU A 173 -15.65 -42.02 17.23
CA LEU A 173 -15.29 -42.32 15.84
C LEU A 173 -16.42 -42.00 14.88
N SER A 174 -16.06 -41.48 13.71
CA SER A 174 -17.00 -41.39 12.58
C SER A 174 -17.44 -42.80 12.16
N PRO A 175 -18.71 -43.02 11.76
CA PRO A 175 -19.23 -44.34 11.36
C PRO A 175 -18.44 -45.01 10.22
N ASN A 176 -17.75 -44.22 9.41
CA ASN A 176 -16.96 -44.69 8.27
C ASN A 176 -15.49 -44.99 8.64
N THR A 177 -15.12 -44.86 9.91
CA THR A 177 -13.75 -45.07 10.35
C THR A 177 -13.42 -46.54 10.38
N THR A 178 -12.37 -46.93 9.67
CA THR A 178 -11.83 -48.29 9.60
C THR A 178 -10.32 -48.29 9.79
N THR A 179 -9.72 -49.47 9.95
CA THR A 179 -8.26 -49.61 9.99
C THR A 179 -7.59 -49.03 8.75
N GLU A 180 -8.22 -49.12 7.57
CA GLU A 180 -7.66 -48.59 6.32
C GLU A 180 -7.71 -47.06 6.29
N THR A 181 -8.83 -46.43 6.67
CA THR A 181 -8.92 -44.95 6.69
C THR A 181 -7.94 -44.33 7.69
N ILE A 182 -7.67 -45.01 8.82
CA ILE A 182 -6.64 -44.60 9.78
C ILE A 182 -5.24 -44.68 9.15
N LYS A 183 -4.95 -45.75 8.39
CA LYS A 183 -3.67 -45.93 7.71
C LYS A 183 -3.46 -44.90 6.58
N GLU A 184 -4.51 -44.54 5.87
CA GLU A 184 -4.49 -43.44 4.89
C GLU A 184 -4.17 -42.10 5.57
N ALA A 185 -4.83 -41.77 6.68
CA ALA A 185 -4.54 -40.57 7.45
C ALA A 185 -3.07 -40.54 7.91
N ARG A 186 -2.52 -41.66 8.41
CA ARG A 186 -1.09 -41.78 8.74
C ARG A 186 -0.18 -41.54 7.55
N THR A 187 -0.54 -42.03 6.37
CA THR A 187 0.22 -41.82 5.13
C THR A 187 0.24 -40.34 4.74
N LEU A 188 -0.87 -39.62 4.93
CA LEU A 188 -0.95 -38.19 4.68
C LEU A 188 -0.16 -37.37 5.71
N ILE A 189 -0.19 -37.74 6.99
CA ILE A 189 0.66 -37.12 8.03
C ILE A 189 2.15 -37.22 7.67
N LEU A 190 2.59 -38.38 7.14
CA LEU A 190 3.99 -38.56 6.72
C LEU A 190 4.39 -37.63 5.56
N LYS A 191 3.45 -37.26 4.68
CA LYS A 191 3.70 -36.27 3.61
C LYS A 191 3.79 -34.83 4.15
N ALA A 192 3.32 -34.59 5.38
CA ALA A 192 3.33 -33.30 6.06
C ALA A 192 4.48 -33.14 7.09
N VAL A 193 5.45 -34.07 7.12
CA VAL A 193 6.58 -34.03 8.07
C VAL A 193 7.39 -32.75 7.93
N GLY A 194 7.67 -32.10 9.06
CA GLY A 194 8.40 -30.84 9.13
C GLY A 194 7.56 -29.59 8.81
N LYS A 195 6.26 -29.77 8.55
CA LYS A 195 5.35 -28.69 8.11
C LYS A 195 4.19 -28.42 9.08
N CYS A 196 3.92 -29.34 10.01
CA CYS A 196 2.92 -29.18 11.07
C CYS A 196 3.28 -30.02 12.30
N ASP A 197 2.46 -29.94 13.35
CA ASP A 197 2.57 -30.80 14.53
C ASP A 197 2.10 -32.23 14.20
N ILE A 198 2.98 -32.99 13.54
CA ILE A 198 2.75 -34.39 13.20
C ILE A 198 2.62 -35.29 14.44
N VAL A 199 3.13 -34.86 15.60
CA VAL A 199 3.08 -35.64 16.84
C VAL A 199 1.65 -35.64 17.36
N HIS A 200 1.01 -34.48 17.41
CA HIS A 200 -0.39 -34.36 17.77
C HIS A 200 -1.29 -35.19 16.85
N LEU A 201 -1.17 -35.04 15.53
CA LEU A 201 -1.95 -35.80 14.55
C LEU A 201 -1.72 -37.31 14.65
N SER A 202 -0.47 -37.74 14.85
CA SER A 202 -0.15 -39.17 15.04
C SER A 202 -0.74 -39.75 16.32
N ASN A 203 -0.85 -38.95 17.38
CA ASN A 203 -1.48 -39.38 18.63
C ASN A 203 -3.00 -39.49 18.47
N LEU A 204 -3.64 -38.62 17.69
CA LEU A 204 -5.05 -38.76 17.34
C LEU A 204 -5.31 -40.04 16.55
N CYS A 205 -4.46 -40.41 15.59
CA CYS A 205 -4.58 -41.72 14.91
C CYS A 205 -4.47 -42.90 15.89
N LYS A 206 -3.53 -42.87 16.85
CA LYS A 206 -3.43 -43.91 17.90
C LYS A 206 -4.69 -43.99 18.77
N LYS A 207 -5.29 -42.83 19.08
CA LYS A 207 -6.56 -42.76 19.81
C LYS A 207 -7.68 -43.39 18.99
N ALA A 208 -7.75 -43.10 17.69
CA ALA A 208 -8.72 -43.71 16.78
C ALA A 208 -8.57 -45.24 16.71
N GLU A 209 -7.33 -45.75 16.64
CA GLU A 209 -7.05 -47.20 16.68
C GLU A 209 -7.56 -47.85 17.97
N SER A 210 -7.34 -47.18 19.11
CA SER A 210 -7.76 -47.68 20.43
C SER A 210 -9.29 -47.72 20.56
N LEU A 211 -9.98 -46.67 20.08
CA LEU A 211 -11.44 -46.61 20.07
C LEU A 211 -12.05 -47.64 19.11
N LEU A 212 -11.43 -47.83 17.94
CA LEU A 212 -11.90 -48.80 16.95
C LEU A 212 -11.77 -50.22 17.49
N ALA A 213 -10.63 -50.55 18.12
CA ALA A 213 -10.43 -51.84 18.77
C ALA A 213 -11.49 -52.10 19.85
N LEU A 214 -11.84 -51.09 20.66
CA LEU A 214 -12.87 -51.21 21.69
C LEU A 214 -14.26 -51.46 21.08
N SER A 215 -14.59 -50.78 19.98
CA SER A 215 -15.88 -50.96 19.29
C SER A 215 -16.07 -52.32 18.62
N VAL A 216 -14.98 -53.04 18.31
CA VAL A 216 -15.03 -54.38 17.70
C VAL A 216 -15.23 -55.49 18.76
N HIS A 217 -15.06 -55.17 20.05
CA HIS A 217 -15.24 -56.09 21.18
C HIS A 217 -16.55 -55.88 21.96
N LEU A 218 -17.39 -54.95 21.51
CA LEU A 218 -18.74 -54.65 22.04
C LEU A 218 -19.80 -55.26 21.12
#